data_AF-A0AAU8N8T9-F1
#
_entry.id   AF-A0AAU8N8T9-F1
#
_cell.length_a   1.000
_cell.length_b   1.000
_cell.length_c   1.000
_cell.angle_alpha   90.00
_cell.angle_beta   90.00
_cell.angle_gamma   90.00
#
_symmetry.space_group_name_H-M   'P 1'
#
loop_
_entity.id
_entity.type
_entity.pdbx_description
1 polymer ?
#
loop_
_entity_poly.entity_id
_entity_poly.type
_entity_poly.pdbx_seq_one_letter_code
_entity_poly.pdbx_strand_id
1 'polypeptide(L)'
;MRKNIAIIILMAGLIISMYFNYQFKEYKENQEVDYAVKLNHGIQIGIKLSIQNFDYVIKSLEDNSSKETVIFTLGNLTESLKVGEESFVFLDSDFREDGGSSTYLIYNVFRDIYGYIRADIKDDILTNKVSLEGESRDQLIKDIGLLKQDFEYLDSQFDEDFLKGKSPEWIENKWRELIGEIVNRNKNFKLYERIRTKHNLYES
;
A
#
# COMPACT_ATOMS: atom_id res chain seq x y z
N MET A 1 -58.63 -16.05 -16.19
CA MET A 1 -58.32 -15.78 -14.77
C MET A 1 -56.87 -16.13 -14.37
N ARG A 2 -56.34 -17.34 -14.65
CA ARG A 2 -54.95 -17.71 -14.26
C ARG A 2 -53.85 -16.78 -14.80
N LYS A 3 -53.95 -16.29 -16.04
CA LYS A 3 -52.99 -15.32 -16.62
C LYS A 3 -52.94 -13.98 -15.88
N ASN A 4 -54.08 -13.48 -15.40
CA ASN A 4 -54.15 -12.19 -14.69
C ASN A 4 -53.51 -12.30 -13.30
N ILE A 5 -53.67 -13.45 -12.62
CA ILE A 5 -53.05 -13.70 -11.32
C ILE A 5 -51.51 -13.77 -11.46
N ALA A 6 -51.01 -14.44 -12.51
CA ALA A 6 -49.56 -14.51 -12.76
C ALA A 6 -48.93 -13.13 -13.05
N ILE A 7 -49.64 -12.26 -13.80
CA ILE A 7 -49.20 -10.89 -14.08
C ILE A 7 -49.17 -10.04 -12.80
N ILE A 8 -50.17 -10.20 -11.92
CA ILE A 8 -50.23 -9.49 -10.63
C ILE A 8 -49.08 -9.94 -9.72
N ILE A 9 -48.76 -11.24 -9.66
CA ILE A 9 -47.64 -11.77 -8.87
C ILE A 9 -46.29 -11.24 -9.38
N LEU A 10 -46.10 -11.19 -10.70
CA LEU A 10 -44.87 -10.63 -11.29
C LEU A 10 -44.72 -9.14 -11.01
N MET A 11 -45.79 -8.36 -11.14
CA MET A 11 -45.76 -6.93 -10.81
C MET A 11 -45.48 -6.70 -9.31
N ALA A 12 -46.08 -7.49 -8.43
CA ALA A 12 -45.79 -7.42 -6.99
C ALA A 12 -44.32 -7.75 -6.69
N GLY A 13 -43.75 -8.77 -7.33
CA GLY A 13 -42.33 -9.11 -7.20
C GLY A 13 -41.40 -8.00 -7.69
N LEU A 14 -41.76 -7.33 -8.79
CA LEU A 14 -41.01 -6.20 -9.35
C LEU A 14 -41.01 -4.99 -8.41
N ILE A 15 -42.19 -4.65 -7.85
CA ILE A 15 -42.35 -3.56 -6.88
C ILE A 15 -41.55 -3.84 -5.60
N ILE A 16 -41.62 -5.07 -5.08
CA ILE A 16 -40.86 -5.49 -3.89
C ILE A 16 -39.35 -5.42 -4.18
N SER A 17 -38.90 -5.89 -5.35
CA SER A 17 -37.49 -5.79 -5.76
C SER A 17 -37.02 -4.35 -5.89
N MET A 18 -37.84 -3.45 -6.45
CA MET A 18 -37.52 -2.02 -6.54
C MET A 18 -37.48 -1.36 -5.16
N TYR A 19 -38.40 -1.72 -4.26
CA TYR A 19 -38.42 -1.21 -2.88
C TYR A 19 -37.17 -1.61 -2.12
N PHE A 20 -36.79 -2.89 -2.15
CA PHE A 20 -35.56 -3.34 -1.50
C PHE A 20 -34.32 -2.70 -2.16
N ASN A 21 -34.26 -2.62 -3.49
CA ASN A 21 -33.13 -1.97 -4.16
C ASN A 21 -33.00 -0.48 -3.76
N TYR A 22 -34.12 0.23 -3.58
CA TYR A 22 -34.11 1.60 -3.10
C TYR A 22 -33.66 1.71 -1.64
N GLN A 23 -34.15 0.84 -0.75
CA GLN A 23 -33.71 0.80 0.66
C GLN A 23 -32.22 0.43 0.81
N PHE A 24 -31.72 -0.48 -0.03
CA PHE A 24 -30.31 -0.87 -0.04
C PHE A 24 -29.41 0.14 -0.77
N LYS A 25 -29.97 1.11 -1.49
CA LYS A 25 -29.18 2.12 -2.21
C LYS A 25 -28.35 2.97 -1.26
N GLU A 26 -28.98 3.53 -0.21
CA GLU A 26 -28.26 4.33 0.80
C GLU A 26 -27.21 3.49 1.55
N TYR A 27 -27.50 2.22 1.80
CA TYR A 27 -26.53 1.31 2.44
C TYR A 27 -25.31 1.08 1.56
N LYS A 28 -25.51 0.83 0.26
CA LYS A 28 -24.42 0.69 -0.73
C LYS A 28 -23.62 1.97 -0.89
N GLU A 29 -24.29 3.12 -1.00
CA GLU A 29 -23.62 4.43 -1.09
C GLU A 29 -22.77 4.70 0.16
N ASN A 30 -23.25 4.34 1.35
CA ASN A 30 -22.47 4.48 2.59
C ASN A 30 -21.28 3.50 2.65
N GLN A 31 -21.45 2.26 2.19
CA GLN A 31 -20.35 1.29 2.11
C GLN A 31 -19.26 1.74 1.11
N GLU A 32 -19.66 2.25 -0.06
CA GLU A 32 -18.73 2.78 -1.06
C GLU A 32 -17.93 3.98 -0.53
N VAL A 33 -18.57 4.87 0.22
CA VAL A 33 -17.89 6.00 0.89
C VAL A 33 -16.92 5.52 1.96
N ASP A 34 -17.34 4.58 2.82
CA ASP A 34 -16.47 4.01 3.88
C ASP A 34 -15.24 3.31 3.28
N TYR A 35 -15.44 2.50 2.23
CA TYR A 35 -14.37 1.85 1.48
C TYR A 35 -13.38 2.87 0.89
N ALA A 36 -13.88 3.89 0.19
CA ALA A 36 -13.04 4.92 -0.41
C ALA A 36 -12.23 5.69 0.64
N VAL A 37 -12.83 5.98 1.80
CA VAL A 37 -12.14 6.65 2.93
C VAL A 37 -11.05 5.76 3.50
N LYS A 38 -11.31 4.47 3.75
CA LYS A 38 -10.29 3.52 4.24
C LYS A 38 -9.16 3.33 3.24
N LEU A 39 -9.47 3.20 1.95
CA LEU A 39 -8.50 3.06 0.88
C LEU A 39 -7.61 4.30 0.78
N ASN A 40 -8.22 5.49 0.81
CA ASN A 40 -7.49 6.75 0.84
C ASN A 40 -6.63 6.86 2.10
N HIS A 41 -7.13 6.44 3.26
CA HIS A 41 -6.36 6.42 4.49
C HIS A 41 -5.12 5.51 4.38
N GLY A 42 -5.28 4.29 3.87
CA GLY A 42 -4.17 3.34 3.69
C GLY A 42 -3.10 3.86 2.72
N ILE A 43 -3.51 4.48 1.62
CA ILE A 43 -2.61 5.02 0.60
C ILE A 43 -1.96 6.31 1.08
N GLN A 44 -2.75 7.30 1.51
CA GLN A 44 -2.25 8.61 1.94
C GLN A 44 -1.36 8.48 3.19
N ILE A 45 -1.78 7.73 4.20
CA ILE A 45 -0.98 7.62 5.43
C ILE A 45 0.19 6.66 5.23
N GLY A 46 -0.03 5.50 4.62
CA GLY A 46 1.05 4.54 4.39
C GLY A 46 2.16 5.10 3.49
N ILE A 47 1.80 5.71 2.37
CA ILE A 47 2.75 6.17 1.35
C ILE A 47 3.28 7.56 1.68
N LYS A 48 2.44 8.59 1.84
CA LYS A 48 2.93 9.97 1.98
C LYS A 48 3.69 10.22 3.28
N LEU A 49 3.23 9.65 4.40
CA LEU A 49 3.97 9.76 5.65
C LEU A 49 5.34 9.07 5.55
N SER A 50 5.41 7.94 4.84
CA SER A 50 6.68 7.27 4.58
C SER A 50 7.60 8.09 3.67
N ILE A 51 7.08 8.74 2.63
CA ILE A 51 7.86 9.69 1.80
C ILE A 51 8.46 10.80 2.65
N GLN A 52 7.65 11.42 3.51
CA GLN A 52 8.12 12.47 4.42
C GLN A 52 9.19 11.96 5.39
N ASN A 53 9.02 10.75 5.93
CA ASN A 53 10.02 10.15 6.81
C ASN A 53 11.29 9.73 6.07
N PHE A 54 11.20 9.32 4.80
CA PHE A 54 12.37 9.11 3.96
C PHE A 54 13.17 10.41 3.81
N ASP A 55 12.51 11.55 3.59
CA ASP A 55 13.19 12.86 3.55
C ASP A 55 13.93 13.17 4.85
N TYR A 56 13.34 12.88 6.00
CA TYR A 56 14.00 13.09 7.29
C TYR A 56 15.21 12.18 7.48
N VAL A 57 15.14 10.94 7.03
CA VAL A 57 16.29 10.01 7.07
C VAL A 57 17.40 10.53 6.16
N ILE A 58 17.09 10.82 4.89
CA ILE A 58 18.06 11.33 3.90
C ILE A 58 18.74 12.59 4.44
N LYS A 59 17.95 13.56 4.89
CA LYS A 59 18.47 14.80 5.45
C LYS A 59 19.38 14.55 6.66
N SER A 60 19.00 13.65 7.57
CA SER A 60 19.85 13.32 8.72
C SER A 60 21.20 12.71 8.32
N LEU A 61 21.21 11.93 7.23
CA LEU A 61 22.43 11.37 6.65
C LEU A 61 23.25 12.45 5.94
N GLU A 62 22.64 13.33 5.15
CA GLU A 62 23.34 14.44 4.45
C GLU A 62 23.94 15.46 5.44
N ASP A 63 23.22 15.78 6.52
CA ASP A 63 23.64 16.76 7.54
C ASP A 63 24.75 16.23 8.47
N ASN A 64 25.29 15.03 8.22
CA ASN A 64 26.26 14.39 9.11
C ASN A 64 25.77 14.25 10.56
N SER A 65 24.47 14.00 10.74
CA SER A 65 23.87 13.85 12.07
C SER A 65 24.47 12.70 12.87
N SER A 66 24.32 12.77 14.19
CA SER A 66 24.76 11.71 15.10
C SER A 66 24.02 10.39 14.82
N LYS A 67 24.64 9.29 15.26
CA LYS A 67 24.08 7.94 15.14
C LYS A 67 22.67 7.85 15.75
N GLU A 68 22.46 8.48 16.91
CA GLU A 68 21.17 8.49 17.61
C GLU A 68 20.09 9.18 16.80
N THR A 69 20.41 10.31 16.17
CA THR A 69 19.48 11.05 15.31
C THR A 69 19.09 10.25 14.07
N VAL A 70 20.06 9.59 13.42
CA VAL A 70 19.79 8.71 12.26
C VAL A 70 18.91 7.52 12.67
N ILE A 71 19.18 6.91 13.82
CA ILE A 71 18.37 5.80 14.35
C ILE A 71 16.95 6.26 14.69
N PHE A 72 16.80 7.48 15.21
CA PHE A 72 15.51 8.06 15.53
C PHE A 72 14.68 8.31 14.25
N THR A 73 15.25 8.92 13.22
CA THR A 73 14.56 9.15 11.94
C THR A 73 14.18 7.85 11.25
N LEU A 74 15.08 6.84 11.27
CA LEU A 74 14.76 5.48 10.80
C LEU A 74 13.64 4.84 11.61
N GLY A 75 13.56 5.11 12.92
CA GLY A 75 12.47 4.68 13.78
C GLY A 75 11.11 5.21 13.32
N ASN A 76 11.02 6.51 13.05
CA ASN A 76 9.78 7.13 12.55
C ASN A 76 9.38 6.56 11.17
N LEU A 77 10.36 6.34 10.29
CA LEU A 77 10.12 5.67 9.00
C LEU A 77 9.56 4.26 9.18
N THR A 78 10.11 3.46 10.11
CA THR A 78 9.58 2.12 10.37
C THR A 78 8.15 2.15 10.91
N GLU A 79 7.79 3.16 11.69
CA GLU A 79 6.44 3.34 12.20
C GLU A 79 5.45 3.68 11.08
N SER A 80 5.79 4.61 10.18
CA SER A 80 4.90 4.93 9.04
C SER A 80 4.70 3.77 8.08
N LEU A 81 5.76 2.99 7.82
CA LEU A 81 5.65 1.77 7.02
C LEU A 81 4.75 0.73 7.68
N LYS A 82 4.79 0.63 9.02
CA LYS A 82 3.94 -0.29 9.79
C LYS A 82 2.48 0.14 9.75
N VAL A 83 2.20 1.44 9.86
CA VAL A 83 0.85 1.99 9.70
C VAL A 83 0.30 1.69 8.30
N GLY A 84 1.12 1.81 7.26
CA GLY A 84 0.76 1.40 5.89
C GLY A 84 0.39 -0.09 5.81
N GLU A 85 1.23 -0.97 6.35
CA GLU A 85 0.94 -2.42 6.43
C GLU A 85 -0.41 -2.69 7.11
N GLU A 86 -0.62 -2.15 8.31
CA GLU A 86 -1.82 -2.39 9.12
C GLU A 86 -3.08 -1.88 8.41
N SER A 87 -3.02 -0.70 7.79
CA SER A 87 -4.15 -0.16 7.02
C SER A 87 -4.60 -1.10 5.91
N PHE A 88 -3.64 -1.68 5.17
CA PHE A 88 -3.97 -2.62 4.11
C PHE A 88 -4.37 -4.01 4.62
N VAL A 89 -3.90 -4.43 5.80
CA VAL A 89 -4.42 -5.63 6.47
C VAL A 89 -5.91 -5.45 6.81
N PHE A 90 -6.31 -4.28 7.33
CA PHE A 90 -7.71 -3.99 7.62
C PHE A 90 -8.57 -3.94 6.35
N LEU A 91 -8.05 -3.39 5.26
CA LEU A 91 -8.75 -3.34 3.96
C LEU A 91 -8.90 -4.71 3.27
N ASP A 92 -8.18 -5.74 3.71
CA ASP A 92 -8.23 -7.06 3.06
C ASP A 92 -9.63 -7.69 3.14
N SER A 93 -10.40 -7.40 4.19
CA SER A 93 -11.81 -7.86 4.25
C SER A 93 -12.64 -7.21 3.15
N ASP A 94 -12.53 -5.90 2.99
CA ASP A 94 -13.28 -5.14 1.98
C ASP A 94 -12.90 -5.59 0.56
N PHE A 95 -11.62 -5.94 0.32
CA PHE A 95 -11.17 -6.48 -0.98
C PHE A 95 -11.72 -7.89 -1.27
N ARG A 96 -11.91 -8.70 -0.23
CA ARG A 96 -12.40 -10.07 -0.36
C ARG A 96 -13.91 -10.17 -0.46
N GLU A 97 -14.66 -9.16 -0.02
CA GLU A 97 -16.13 -9.14 -0.08
C GLU A 97 -16.64 -9.30 -1.53
N ASP A 98 -15.93 -8.76 -2.52
CA ASP A 98 -16.27 -8.88 -3.94
C ASP A 98 -15.80 -10.20 -4.61
N GLY A 99 -15.22 -11.13 -3.84
CA GLY A 99 -15.09 -12.54 -4.22
C GLY A 99 -13.87 -12.95 -5.05
N GLY A 100 -12.84 -12.09 -5.20
CA GLY A 100 -11.64 -12.47 -5.96
C GLY A 100 -10.36 -11.69 -5.72
N SER A 101 -10.37 -10.66 -4.88
CA SER A 101 -9.22 -9.77 -4.71
C SER A 101 -8.69 -9.74 -3.27
N SER A 102 -7.44 -9.30 -3.12
CA SER A 102 -6.79 -9.20 -1.82
C SER A 102 -5.74 -8.09 -1.80
N THR A 103 -5.60 -7.46 -0.64
CA THR A 103 -4.51 -6.53 -0.36
C THR A 103 -3.21 -7.26 0.04
N TYR A 104 -3.17 -8.60 -0.05
CA TYR A 104 -2.04 -9.45 0.38
C TYR A 104 -0.69 -8.94 -0.10
N LEU A 105 -0.57 -8.67 -1.40
CA LEU A 105 0.69 -8.18 -1.95
C LEU A 105 1.04 -6.80 -1.39
N ILE A 106 0.04 -5.93 -1.25
CA ILE A 106 0.19 -4.55 -0.79
C ILE A 106 0.81 -4.51 0.61
N TYR A 107 0.13 -5.11 1.60
CA TYR A 107 0.64 -5.07 2.97
C TYR A 107 1.94 -5.86 3.14
N ASN A 108 2.18 -6.92 2.36
CA ASN A 108 3.45 -7.65 2.45
C ASN A 108 4.62 -6.85 1.88
N VAL A 109 4.42 -6.02 0.85
CA VAL A 109 5.48 -5.11 0.37
C VAL A 109 5.83 -4.10 1.45
N PHE A 110 4.84 -3.47 2.10
CA PHE A 110 5.11 -2.60 3.26
C PHE A 110 5.90 -3.34 4.36
N ARG A 111 5.51 -4.57 4.68
CA ARG A 111 6.18 -5.42 5.66
C ARG A 111 7.63 -5.76 5.26
N ASP A 112 7.87 -6.05 4.00
CA ASP A 112 9.20 -6.41 3.49
C ASP A 112 10.15 -5.20 3.56
N ILE A 113 9.65 -4.00 3.22
CA ILE A 113 10.41 -2.75 3.32
C ILE A 113 10.65 -2.37 4.79
N TYR A 114 9.63 -2.49 5.64
CA TYR A 114 9.78 -2.35 7.10
C TYR A 114 10.88 -3.27 7.64
N GLY A 115 10.87 -4.54 7.24
CA GLY A 115 11.85 -5.54 7.65
C GLY A 115 13.27 -5.15 7.23
N TYR A 116 13.43 -4.64 6.01
CA TYR A 116 14.71 -4.14 5.51
C TYR A 116 15.22 -2.93 6.31
N ILE A 117 14.40 -1.89 6.47
CA ILE A 117 14.80 -0.68 7.22
C ILE A 117 15.18 -1.04 8.66
N ARG A 118 14.40 -1.93 9.30
CA ARG A 118 14.67 -2.35 10.68
C ARG A 118 15.91 -3.23 10.80
N ALA A 119 15.92 -4.38 10.13
CA ALA A 119 16.91 -5.42 10.37
C ALA A 119 18.22 -5.19 9.60
N ASP A 120 18.13 -4.73 8.35
CA ASP A 120 19.29 -4.62 7.46
C ASP A 120 19.95 -3.23 7.49
N ILE A 121 19.24 -2.21 8.01
CA ILE A 121 19.79 -0.85 8.15
C ILE A 121 19.94 -0.46 9.61
N LYS A 122 18.82 -0.32 10.35
CA LYS A 122 18.84 0.24 11.71
C LYS A 122 19.61 -0.67 12.68
N ASP A 123 19.35 -1.97 12.68
CA ASP A 123 20.03 -2.92 13.58
C ASP A 123 21.51 -3.09 13.21
N ASP A 124 21.87 -3.01 11.93
CA ASP A 124 23.26 -3.08 11.48
C ASP A 124 24.04 -1.79 11.79
N ILE A 125 23.42 -0.61 11.76
CA ILE A 125 23.98 0.64 12.30
C ILE A 125 24.16 0.52 13.82
N LEU A 126 23.14 0.05 14.54
CA LEU A 126 23.19 -0.14 16.00
C LEU A 126 24.36 -1.03 16.41
N THR A 127 24.54 -2.16 15.70
CA THR A 127 25.61 -3.14 15.94
C THR A 127 26.95 -2.79 15.30
N ASN A 128 27.09 -1.60 14.70
CA ASN A 128 28.30 -1.10 14.02
C ASN A 128 28.79 -1.97 12.85
N LYS A 129 27.91 -2.75 12.22
CA LYS A 129 28.20 -3.47 10.97
C LYS A 129 28.14 -2.55 9.75
N VAL A 130 27.29 -1.52 9.81
CA VAL A 130 27.21 -0.45 8.81
C VAL A 130 27.77 0.83 9.42
N SER A 131 28.71 1.46 8.72
CA SER A 131 29.30 2.73 9.14
C SER A 131 28.43 3.91 8.69
N LEU A 132 28.39 4.96 9.50
CA LEU A 132 27.81 6.25 9.12
C LEU A 132 28.90 7.22 8.65
N GLU A 133 29.95 6.72 8.01
CA GLU A 133 31.06 7.52 7.49
C GLU A 133 31.39 7.12 6.05
N GLY A 134 31.84 8.11 5.26
CA GLY A 134 32.31 7.91 3.89
C GLY A 134 31.33 7.16 2.99
N GLU A 135 31.86 6.24 2.18
CA GLU A 135 31.11 5.49 1.17
C GLU A 135 29.90 4.72 1.72
N SER A 136 29.96 4.27 2.98
CA SER A 136 28.85 3.55 3.62
C SER A 136 27.64 4.46 3.84
N ARG A 137 27.89 5.73 4.21
CA ARG A 137 26.82 6.75 4.34
C ARG A 137 26.23 7.11 2.98
N ASP A 138 27.09 7.28 1.97
CA ASP A 138 26.63 7.60 0.61
C ASP A 138 25.76 6.48 0.01
N GLN A 139 26.14 5.22 0.26
CA GLN A 139 25.35 4.07 -0.16
C GLN A 139 23.98 4.01 0.57
N LEU A 140 23.94 4.34 1.86
CA LEU A 140 22.67 4.45 2.60
C LEU A 140 21.78 5.56 2.02
N ILE A 141 22.33 6.74 1.74
CA ILE A 141 21.58 7.84 1.11
C ILE A 141 21.00 7.38 -0.23
N LYS A 142 21.79 6.67 -1.04
CA LYS A 142 21.34 6.13 -2.32
C LYS A 142 20.23 5.09 -2.17
N ASP A 143 20.37 4.13 -1.26
CA ASP A 143 19.37 3.07 -1.06
C ASP A 143 18.05 3.62 -0.51
N ILE A 144 18.12 4.53 0.47
CA ILE A 144 16.95 5.22 1.02
C ILE A 144 16.32 6.15 -0.04
N GLY A 145 17.14 6.86 -0.81
CA GLY A 145 16.68 7.70 -1.92
C GLY A 145 15.96 6.91 -3.00
N LEU A 146 16.42 5.70 -3.31
CA LEU A 146 15.73 4.81 -4.23
C LEU A 146 14.35 4.37 -3.69
N LEU A 147 14.28 3.96 -2.43
CA LEU A 147 13.00 3.61 -1.80
C LEU A 147 12.01 4.78 -1.81
N LYS A 148 12.51 6.00 -1.55
CA LYS A 148 11.71 7.22 -1.61
C LYS A 148 11.13 7.43 -3.01
N GLN A 149 11.96 7.39 -4.05
CA GLN A 149 11.52 7.56 -5.44
C GLN A 149 10.46 6.53 -5.83
N ASP A 150 10.59 5.31 -5.33
CA ASP A 150 9.65 4.23 -5.62
C ASP A 150 8.30 4.46 -4.90
N PHE A 151 8.32 5.02 -3.69
CA PHE A 151 7.10 5.47 -3.00
C PHE A 151 6.46 6.70 -3.67
N GLU A 152 7.24 7.69 -4.10
CA GLU A 152 6.74 8.84 -4.87
C GLU A 152 6.11 8.39 -6.19
N TYR A 153 6.70 7.38 -6.83
CA TYR A 153 6.13 6.76 -8.01
C TYR A 153 4.79 6.11 -7.69
N LEU A 154 4.68 5.31 -6.62
CA LEU A 154 3.39 4.73 -6.20
C LEU A 154 2.35 5.82 -5.88
N ASP A 155 2.72 6.86 -5.11
CA ASP A 155 1.82 7.98 -4.77
C ASP A 155 1.24 8.64 -6.04
N SER A 156 2.09 8.84 -7.06
CA SER A 156 1.66 9.44 -8.33
C SER A 156 0.63 8.61 -9.12
N GLN A 157 0.51 7.30 -8.83
CA GLN A 157 -0.42 6.40 -9.51
C GLN A 157 -1.75 6.25 -8.77
N PHE A 158 -1.83 6.71 -7.53
CA PHE A 158 -2.95 6.44 -6.61
C PHE A 158 -3.53 7.73 -5.99
N ASP A 159 -3.93 8.68 -6.83
CA ASP A 159 -4.64 9.88 -6.37
C ASP A 159 -6.09 9.57 -5.95
N GLU A 160 -6.61 10.32 -4.96
CA GLU A 160 -7.92 10.10 -4.34
C GLU A 160 -9.05 10.12 -5.36
N ASP A 161 -9.05 11.08 -6.27
CA ASP A 161 -10.09 11.21 -7.29
C ASP A 161 -10.00 10.13 -8.37
N PHE A 162 -8.83 9.54 -8.55
CA PHE A 162 -8.62 8.44 -9.48
C PHE A 162 -9.03 7.09 -8.88
N LEU A 163 -8.90 6.92 -7.56
CA LEU A 163 -9.28 5.73 -6.82
C LEU A 163 -10.80 5.61 -6.65
N LYS A 164 -11.52 6.74 -6.55
CA LYS A 164 -12.99 6.77 -6.50
C LYS A 164 -13.56 6.12 -7.77
N GLY A 165 -14.06 4.90 -7.63
CA GLY A 165 -14.66 4.12 -8.72
C GLY A 165 -13.76 3.04 -9.33
N LYS A 166 -12.59 2.74 -8.74
CA LYS A 166 -11.81 1.54 -9.10
C LYS A 166 -12.29 0.36 -8.26
N SER A 167 -12.41 -0.81 -8.90
CA SER A 167 -12.70 -2.05 -8.17
C SER A 167 -11.48 -2.52 -7.38
N PRO A 168 -11.69 -3.29 -6.30
CA PRO A 168 -10.61 -3.96 -5.58
C PRO A 168 -9.66 -4.75 -6.49
N GLU A 169 -10.20 -5.47 -7.48
CA GLU A 169 -9.43 -6.24 -8.46
C GLU A 169 -8.53 -5.35 -9.31
N TRP A 170 -9.04 -4.20 -9.74
CA TRP A 170 -8.24 -3.25 -10.50
C TRP A 170 -7.08 -2.73 -9.66
N ILE A 171 -7.32 -2.39 -8.39
CA ILE A 171 -6.30 -1.88 -7.48
C ILE A 171 -5.23 -2.95 -7.21
N GLU A 172 -5.62 -4.18 -6.93
CA GLU A 172 -4.68 -5.29 -6.73
C GLU A 172 -3.80 -5.50 -7.97
N ASN A 173 -4.43 -5.59 -9.15
CA ASN A 173 -3.70 -5.80 -10.41
C ASN A 173 -2.76 -4.64 -10.71
N LYS A 174 -3.21 -3.39 -10.53
CA LYS A 174 -2.36 -2.23 -10.74
C LYS A 174 -1.21 -2.20 -9.75
N TRP A 175 -1.45 -2.51 -8.48
CA TRP A 175 -0.38 -2.61 -7.49
C TRP A 175 0.64 -3.67 -7.88
N ARG A 176 0.19 -4.86 -8.30
CA ARG A 176 1.08 -5.94 -8.76
C ARG A 176 1.94 -5.51 -9.94
N GLU A 177 1.35 -4.86 -10.94
CA GLU A 177 2.06 -4.29 -12.09
C GLU A 177 3.14 -3.32 -11.63
N LEU A 178 2.78 -2.31 -10.82
CA LEU A 178 3.70 -1.27 -10.37
C LEU A 178 4.85 -1.82 -9.50
N ILE A 179 4.55 -2.73 -8.57
CA ILE A 179 5.61 -3.39 -7.79
C ILE A 179 6.49 -4.23 -8.70
N GLY A 180 5.90 -4.95 -9.67
CA GLY A 180 6.64 -5.66 -10.71
C GLY A 180 7.63 -4.76 -11.45
N GLU A 181 7.20 -3.58 -11.89
CA GLU A 181 8.08 -2.60 -12.55
C GLU A 181 9.20 -2.11 -11.61
N ILE A 182 8.84 -1.71 -10.37
CA ILE A 182 9.76 -1.21 -9.35
C ILE A 182 10.87 -2.23 -9.06
N VAL A 183 10.48 -3.48 -8.84
CA VAL A 183 11.46 -4.50 -8.49
C VAL A 183 12.30 -4.87 -9.72
N ASN A 184 11.75 -4.87 -10.93
CA ASN A 184 12.51 -5.26 -12.11
C ASN A 184 13.43 -4.15 -12.65
N ARG A 185 13.15 -2.87 -12.40
CA ARG A 185 14.05 -1.76 -12.79
C ARG A 185 15.35 -1.70 -11.98
N ASN A 186 15.33 -2.16 -10.72
CA ASN A 186 16.50 -2.17 -9.82
C ASN A 186 16.95 -3.60 -9.46
N LYS A 187 17.46 -4.34 -10.45
CA LYS A 187 17.79 -5.78 -10.31
C LYS A 187 18.81 -6.08 -9.21
N ASN A 188 19.77 -5.18 -8.98
CA ASN A 188 20.86 -5.38 -8.03
C ASN A 188 20.52 -4.96 -6.58
N PHE A 189 19.33 -4.40 -6.34
CA PHE A 189 18.96 -4.00 -5.00
C PHE A 189 18.48 -5.22 -4.19
N LYS A 190 19.22 -5.59 -3.13
CA LYS A 190 19.02 -6.82 -2.35
C LYS A 190 17.59 -6.99 -1.84
N LEU A 191 16.94 -5.90 -1.43
CA LEU A 191 15.54 -5.92 -0.99
C LEU A 191 14.60 -6.36 -2.13
N TYR A 192 14.79 -5.83 -3.34
CA TYR A 192 13.90 -6.12 -4.47
C TYR A 192 14.10 -7.53 -5.01
N GLU A 193 15.29 -8.09 -4.89
CA GLU A 193 15.49 -9.52 -5.15
C GLU A 193 14.66 -10.41 -4.23
N ARG A 194 14.62 -10.09 -2.93
CA ARG A 194 13.78 -10.81 -1.95
C ARG A 194 12.30 -10.68 -2.28
N ILE A 195 11.83 -9.46 -2.60
CA ILE A 195 10.43 -9.19 -2.95
C ILE A 195 10.05 -9.96 -4.24
N ARG A 196 10.88 -9.90 -5.30
CA ARG A 196 10.66 -10.66 -6.55
C ARG A 196 10.48 -12.15 -6.28
N THR A 197 11.40 -12.73 -5.51
CA THR A 197 11.42 -14.16 -5.24
C THR A 197 10.25 -14.58 -4.35
N LYS A 198 9.97 -13.81 -3.30
CA LYS A 198 8.91 -14.13 -2.33
C LYS A 198 7.52 -14.05 -2.95
N HIS A 199 7.28 -13.10 -3.86
CA HIS A 199 5.96 -12.82 -4.42
C HIS A 199 5.81 -13.22 -5.89
N ASN A 200 6.83 -13.88 -6.47
CA ASN A 200 6.86 -14.35 -7.85
C ASN A 200 6.58 -13.23 -8.88
N LEU A 201 7.32 -12.11 -8.78
CA LEU A 201 7.16 -10.92 -9.62
C LEU A 201 8.24 -10.81 -10.73
N TYR A 202 8.60 -11.93 -11.33
CA TYR A 202 9.56 -11.96 -12.44
C TYR A 202 8.94 -11.34 -13.71
N GLU A 203 9.80 -10.79 -14.58
CA GLU A 203 9.39 -10.23 -15.88
C GLU A 203 8.46 -11.19 -16.62
N SER A 204 7.26 -10.71 -16.98
CA SER A 204 6.31 -11.35 -17.89
C SER A 204 6.62 -11.04 -19.34
#